data_AF-A0A968JMN3-F1
#
_entry.id   AF-A0A968JMN3-F1
#
_cell.length_a   1.000
_cell.length_b   1.000
_cell.length_c   1.000
_cell.angle_alpha   90.00
_cell.angle_beta   90.00
_cell.angle_gamma   90.00
#
_symmetry.space_group_name_H-M   'P 1'
#
loop_
_entity.id
_entity.type
_entity.pdbx_description
1 polymer ?
#
loop_
_entity_poly.entity_id
_entity_poly.type
_entity_poly.pdbx_seq_one_letter_code
_entity_poly.pdbx_strand_id
1 'polypeptide(L)' 'MKDLMPFAKGVSAKSNEFDAEGNEVRSDFRKIMKIVKDAGYKGYVGIEYEGSTLSEKEGIVATKKLLLKIFNEMA' A
#
# COMPACT_ATOMS: atom_id res chain seq x y z
N MET A 1 10.11 4.17 8.17
CA MET A 1 9.37 2.89 8.10
C MET A 1 10.20 1.70 8.54
N LYS A 2 11.41 1.47 7.99
CA LYS A 2 12.29 0.35 8.40
C LYS A 2 12.44 0.22 9.93
N ASP A 3 12.72 1.34 10.61
CA ASP A 3 12.92 1.37 12.06
C ASP A 3 11.65 1.07 12.88
N LEU A 4 10.47 1.19 12.26
CA LEU A 4 9.18 0.91 12.91
C LEU A 4 8.75 -0.55 12.75
N MET A 5 9.25 -1.25 11.72
CA MET A 5 8.82 -2.62 11.40
C MET A 5 9.03 -3.63 12.54
N PRO A 6 10.10 -3.58 13.36
CA PRO A 6 10.26 -4.48 14.50
C PRO A 6 9.12 -4.40 15.53
N PHE A 7 8.41 -3.28 15.57
CA PHE A 7 7.31 -3.02 16.51
C PHE A 7 5.92 -3.14 15.87
N ALA A 8 5.86 -3.32 14.54
CA ALA A 8 4.62 -3.26 13.79
C ALA A 8 3.67 -4.41 14.16
N LYS A 9 2.44 -4.05 14.59
CA LYS A 9 1.32 -4.98 14.78
C LYS A 9 0.30 -4.90 13.64
N GLY A 10 0.27 -3.77 12.94
CA GLY A 10 -0.52 -3.51 11.75
C GLY A 10 0.30 -2.69 10.76
N VAL A 11 -0.03 -2.78 9.48
CA VAL A 11 0.50 -1.89 8.44
C VAL A 11 -0.68 -1.18 7.79
N SER A 12 -0.62 0.14 7.67
CA SER A 12 -1.60 0.91 6.88
C SER A 12 -1.03 1.29 5.52
N ALA A 13 -1.74 0.93 4.46
CA ALA A 13 -1.51 1.34 3.10
C ALA A 13 -2.30 2.61 2.80
N LYS A 14 -1.77 3.73 3.29
CA LYS A 14 -2.33 5.06 3.08
C LYS A 14 -2.11 5.53 1.64
N SER A 15 -3.16 5.99 0.96
CA SER A 15 -3.12 6.41 -0.44
C SER A 15 -4.00 7.65 -0.70
N ASN A 16 -3.67 8.41 -1.74
CA ASN A 16 -4.43 9.62 -2.09
C ASN A 16 -4.73 9.71 -3.59
N GLU A 17 -3.72 9.53 -4.44
CA GLU A 17 -3.81 9.79 -5.87
C GLU A 17 -3.16 8.66 -6.67
N PHE A 18 -3.75 8.32 -7.82
CA PHE A 18 -3.27 7.24 -8.67
C PHE A 18 -2.98 7.77 -10.08
N ASP A 19 -1.86 7.33 -10.67
CA ASP A 19 -1.54 7.58 -12.06
C ASP A 19 -2.38 6.71 -13.01
N ALA A 20 -2.20 6.89 -14.32
CA ALA A 20 -2.91 6.13 -15.35
C ALA A 20 -2.60 4.62 -15.32
N GLU A 21 -1.50 4.20 -14.70
CA GLU A 21 -1.09 2.81 -14.53
C GLU A 21 -1.59 2.20 -13.20
N GLY A 22 -2.29 3.00 -12.38
CA GLY A 22 -2.81 2.63 -11.08
C GLY A 22 -1.77 2.61 -9.96
N ASN A 23 -0.62 3.26 -10.12
CA ASN A 23 0.34 3.43 -9.04
C ASN A 23 -0.01 4.66 -8.20
N GLU A 24 0.23 4.59 -6.90
CA GLU A 24 0.08 5.75 -6.03
C GLU A 24 1.19 6.77 -6.32
N VAL A 25 0.80 8.05 -6.48
CA VAL A 25 1.70 9.10 -7.00
C VAL A 25 2.63 9.67 -5.94
N ARG A 26 2.18 9.72 -4.68
CA ARG A 26 2.88 10.39 -3.57
C ARG A 26 3.83 9.44 -2.83
N SER A 27 3.60 8.13 -2.92
CA SER A 27 4.32 7.09 -2.20
C SER A 27 4.64 5.92 -3.12
N ASP A 28 5.92 5.53 -3.16
CA ASP A 28 6.35 4.33 -3.86
C ASP A 28 5.96 3.07 -3.06
N PHE A 29 4.76 2.54 -3.36
CA PHE A 29 4.24 1.35 -2.72
C PHE A 29 5.11 0.11 -2.96
N ARG A 30 5.85 0.00 -4.08
CA ARG A 30 6.74 -1.15 -4.32
C ARG A 30 7.90 -1.15 -3.34
N LYS A 31 8.56 0.01 -3.19
CA LYS A 31 9.63 0.17 -2.21
C LYS A 31 9.14 -0.04 -0.78
N ILE A 32 7.97 0.50 -0.44
CA ILE A 32 7.34 0.37 0.87
C ILE A 32 7.01 -1.10 1.17
N MET A 33 6.27 -1.79 0.29
CA MET A 33 5.91 -3.20 0.51
C MET A 33 7.13 -4.12 0.50
N LYS A 34 8.19 -3.80 -0.24
CA LYS A 34 9.47 -4.51 -0.13
C LYS A 34 10.05 -4.40 1.28
N ILE A 35 10.03 -3.22 1.90
CA ILE A 35 10.47 -3.03 3.30
C ILE A 35 9.60 -3.86 4.26
N VAL A 36 8.28 -3.88 4.07
CA VAL A 36 7.36 -4.70 4.88
C VAL A 36 7.73 -6.18 4.78
N LYS A 37 7.92 -6.68 3.54
CA LYS A 37 8.28 -8.07 3.26
C LYS A 37 9.64 -8.43 3.85
N ASP A 38 10.66 -7.61 3.61
CA ASP A 38 12.03 -7.83 4.08
C ASP A 38 12.12 -7.84 5.62
N ALA A 39 11.24 -7.09 6.29
CA ALA A 39 11.14 -7.10 7.75
C ALA A 39 10.41 -8.35 8.31
N GLY A 40 9.95 -9.25 7.45
CA GLY A 40 9.29 -10.49 7.86
C GLY A 40 7.84 -10.32 8.35
N TYR A 41 7.22 -9.16 8.13
CA TYR A 41 5.82 -8.95 8.55
C TYR A 41 4.86 -9.83 7.73
N LYS A 42 3.99 -10.57 8.42
CA LYS A 42 3.00 -11.51 7.83
C LYS A 42 1.55 -11.19 8.20
N GLY A 43 1.31 -10.06 8.86
CA GLY A 43 -0.03 -9.63 9.24
C GLY A 43 -0.79 -8.94 8.11
N TYR A 44 -1.91 -8.31 8.45
CA TYR A 44 -2.74 -7.60 7.50
C TYR A 44 -2.17 -6.23 7.12
N VAL A 45 -2.35 -5.86 5.85
CA VAL A 45 -2.15 -4.51 5.34
C VAL A 45 -3.53 -3.87 5.17
N GLY A 46 -3.87 -2.91 6.03
CA GLY A 46 -5.14 -2.19 5.98
C GLY A 46 -5.14 -1.14 4.89
N ILE A 47 -6.21 -1.08 4.09
CA ILE A 47 -6.39 -0.03 3.09
C ILE A 47 -6.91 1.23 3.78
N GLU A 48 -6.26 2.36 3.53
CA GLU A 48 -6.66 3.67 4.04
C GLU A 48 -6.58 4.68 2.88
N TYR A 49 -7.72 5.00 2.29
CA TYR A 49 -7.79 5.99 1.22
C TYR A 49 -8.19 7.35 1.81
N GLU A 50 -7.37 8.37 1.57
CA GLU A 50 -7.58 9.75 2.02
C GLU A 50 -7.48 10.74 0.85
N GLY A 51 -7.70 10.26 -0.37
CA GLY A 51 -7.71 11.11 -1.56
C GLY A 51 -9.04 11.82 -1.78
N SER A 52 -9.02 12.82 -2.67
CA SER A 52 -10.19 13.64 -3.01
C SER A 52 -10.62 13.53 -4.47
N THR A 53 -9.86 12.84 -5.32
CA THR A 53 -10.14 12.71 -6.76
C THR A 53 -11.09 11.56 -7.08
N LEU A 54 -10.97 10.43 -6.38
CA LEU A 54 -11.87 9.29 -6.52
C LEU A 54 -12.89 9.29 -5.37
N SER A 55 -14.05 8.66 -5.58
CA SER A 55 -14.91 8.34 -4.44
C SER A 55 -14.18 7.41 -3.47
N GLU A 56 -14.59 7.40 -2.19
CA GLU A 56 -13.98 6.53 -1.17
C GLU A 56 -13.94 5.07 -1.62
N LYS A 57 -15.05 4.57 -2.19
CA LYS A 57 -15.15 3.20 -2.71
C LYS A 57 -14.16 2.94 -3.83
N GLU A 58 -14.03 3.85 -4.77
CA GLU A 58 -13.10 3.72 -5.89
C GLU A 58 -11.64 3.78 -5.43
N GLY A 59 -11.32 4.68 -4.50
CA GLY A 59 -10.00 4.77 -3.88
C GLY A 59 -9.61 3.51 -3.10
N ILE A 60 -10.53 2.93 -2.32
CA ILE A 60 -10.33 1.64 -1.66
C ILE A 60 -10.06 0.53 -2.67
N VAL A 61 -10.84 0.47 -3.75
CA VAL A 61 -10.65 -0.53 -4.82
C VAL A 61 -9.33 -0.33 -5.55
N ALA A 62 -8.93 0.91 -5.84
CA ALA A 62 -7.66 1.23 -6.48
C ALA A 62 -6.47 0.79 -5.60
N THR A 63 -6.51 1.12 -4.31
CA THR A 63 -5.50 0.68 -3.33
C THR A 63 -5.39 -0.84 -3.26
N LYS A 64 -6.53 -1.54 -3.23
CA LYS A 64 -6.56 -3.02 -3.26
C LYS A 64 -5.89 -3.57 -4.51
N LYS A 65 -6.22 -3.02 -5.69
CA LYS A 65 -5.62 -3.45 -6.97
C LYS A 65 -4.11 -3.24 -6.98
N LEU A 66 -3.64 -2.09 -6.52
CA LEU A 66 -2.21 -1.79 -6.41
C LEU A 66 -1.48 -2.78 -5.49
N LEU A 67 -2.03 -3.04 -4.30
CA LEU A 67 -1.44 -4.01 -3.35
C LEU A 67 -1.39 -5.42 -3.95
N LEU A 68 -2.48 -5.89 -4.57
CA LEU A 68 -2.50 -7.20 -5.22
C LEU A 68 -1.51 -7.32 -6.39
N LYS A 69 -1.38 -6.27 -7.21
CA LYS A 69 -0.37 -6.20 -8.28
C LYS A 69 1.04 -6.38 -7.70
N ILE A 70 1.37 -5.63 -6.64
CA ILE A 70 2.68 -5.69 -6.00
C ILE A 70 2.92 -7.06 -5.33
N PHE A 71 1.92 -7.62 -4.65
CA PHE A 71 2.07 -8.93 -4.01
C PHE A 71 2.32 -10.04 -5.03
N ASN A 72 1.69 -9.97 -6.21
CA ASN A 72 1.94 -10.90 -7.30
C ASN A 72 3.35 -10.71 -7.92
N GLU A 73 3.83 -9.47 -8.05
CA GLU A 73 5.20 -9.18 -8.52
C GLU A 73 6.27 -9.67 -7.53
N MET A 74 5.92 -9.80 -6.25
CA MET A 74 6.81 -10.22 -5.17
C MET A 74 6.61 -11.68 -4.73
N ALA A 75 5.79 -12.46 -5.43
CA ALA A 75 5.62 -13.89 -5.12
C ALA A 75 6.94 -14.66 -5.28
#